data_AF-A0A9W7YEF0-F1
#
_entry.id   AF-A0A9W7YEF0-F1
#
_cell.length_a   1.000
_cell.length_b   1.000
_cell.length_c   1.000
_cell.angle_alpha   90.00
_cell.angle_beta   90.00
_cell.angle_gamma   90.00
#
_symmetry.space_group_name_H-M   'P 1'
#
loop_
_entity.id
_entity.type
_entity.pdbx_description
1 polymer ?
#
loop_
_entity_poly.entity_id
_entity_poly.type
_entity_poly.pdbx_seq_one_letter_code
_entity_poly.pdbx_strand_id
1 'polypeptide(L)'
;MLLGMSDENVSRTLVSIRGIGQWTCDMFLMFHLKRPNILPTGDLAVRKAMCHHFKVPFGKKTPTHEQMVEMAQAWEPYRSVAT
;
A
#
# COMPACT_ATOMS: atom_id res chain seq x y z
N MET A 1 -13.80 14.65 -10.21
CA MET A 1 -12.39 14.68 -10.63
C MET A 1 -11.56 13.92 -9.58
N LEU A 2 -10.76 12.93 -9.96
CA LEU A 2 -10.08 12.01 -9.01
C LEU A 2 -9.18 12.71 -7.99
N LEU A 3 -8.57 13.84 -8.36
CA LEU A 3 -7.64 14.60 -7.50
C LEU A 3 -8.27 15.07 -6.17
N GLY A 4 -9.57 15.37 -6.16
CA GLY A 4 -10.30 15.83 -4.97
C GLY A 4 -10.92 14.70 -4.13
N MET A 5 -10.76 13.44 -4.54
CA MET A 5 -11.33 12.29 -3.83
C MET A 5 -10.36 11.76 -2.78
N SER A 6 -10.91 11.20 -1.69
CA SER A 6 -10.10 10.42 -0.74
C SER A 6 -9.54 9.17 -1.40
N ASP A 7 -8.47 8.61 -0.84
CA ASP A 7 -7.79 7.45 -1.40
C ASP A 7 -8.73 6.23 -1.46
N GLU A 8 -9.61 6.06 -0.48
CA GLU A 8 -10.62 5.00 -0.45
C GLU A 8 -11.65 5.15 -1.58
N ASN A 9 -12.07 6.38 -1.86
CA ASN A 9 -13.02 6.65 -2.93
C ASN A 9 -12.38 6.45 -4.30
N VAL A 10 -11.13 6.87 -4.50
CA VAL A 10 -10.38 6.58 -5.72
C VAL A 10 -10.26 5.07 -5.92
N SER A 11 -9.84 4.34 -4.87
CA SER A 11 -9.71 2.88 -4.93
C SER A 11 -11.03 2.21 -5.31
N ARG A 12 -12.13 2.56 -4.63
CA ARG A 12 -13.46 1.99 -4.92
C ARG A 12 -13.90 2.24 -6.35
N THR A 13 -13.64 3.44 -6.88
CA THR A 13 -13.95 3.76 -8.29
C THR A 13 -13.09 2.92 -9.24
N LEU A 14 -11.79 2.83 -9.02
CA LEU A 14 -10.88 2.11 -9.91
C LEU A 14 -11.09 0.59 -9.89
N VAL A 15 -11.28 -0.02 -8.72
CA VAL A 15 -11.54 -1.47 -8.57
C VAL A 15 -12.84 -1.90 -9.27
N SER A 16 -13.79 -0.99 -9.49
CA SER A 16 -15.02 -1.31 -10.24
C SER A 16 -14.77 -1.63 -11.72
N ILE A 17 -13.60 -1.27 -12.25
CA ILE A 17 -13.21 -1.52 -13.63
C ILE A 17 -12.62 -2.93 -13.74
N ARG A 18 -13.19 -3.77 -14.63
CA ARG A 18 -12.71 -5.13 -14.86
C ARG A 18 -11.21 -5.14 -15.21
N GLY A 19 -10.45 -5.89 -14.44
CA GLY A 19 -9.00 -6.03 -14.61
C GLY A 19 -8.16 -5.12 -13.70
N ILE A 20 -8.78 -4.23 -12.93
CA ILE A 20 -8.10 -3.40 -11.93
C ILE A 20 -8.33 -3.98 -10.53
N GLY A 21 -7.25 -4.39 -9.87
CA GLY A 21 -7.25 -4.83 -8.47
C GLY A 21 -6.72 -3.76 -7.51
N GLN A 22 -6.77 -4.04 -6.22
CA GLN A 22 -6.29 -3.11 -5.17
C GLN A 22 -4.82 -2.74 -5.36
N TRP A 23 -3.95 -3.70 -5.68
CA TRP A 23 -2.53 -3.43 -5.94
C TRP A 23 -2.32 -2.39 -7.05
N THR A 24 -3.07 -2.51 -8.16
CA THR A 24 -3.00 -1.53 -9.25
C THR A 24 -3.48 -0.14 -8.79
N CYS A 25 -4.49 -0.09 -7.93
CA CYS A 25 -4.97 1.18 -7.35
C CYS A 25 -3.92 1.82 -6.46
N ASP A 26 -3.23 1.05 -5.62
CA ASP A 26 -2.16 1.54 -4.75
C ASP A 26 -1.02 2.14 -5.59
N MET A 27 -0.60 1.44 -6.65
CA MET A 27 0.42 1.93 -7.59
C MET A 27 -0.03 3.21 -8.31
N PHE A 28 -1.30 3.30 -8.69
CA PHE A 28 -1.86 4.51 -9.31
C PHE A 28 -1.87 5.70 -8.33
N LEU A 29 -2.29 5.48 -7.09
CA LEU A 29 -2.30 6.50 -6.05
C LEU A 29 -0.87 7.02 -5.77
N MET A 30 0.11 6.12 -5.67
CA MET A 30 1.52 6.47 -5.43
C MET A 30 2.17 7.18 -6.62
N PHE A 31 2.11 6.58 -7.81
CA PHE A 31 2.96 7.02 -8.93
C PHE A 31 2.28 8.01 -9.87
N HIS A 32 0.95 7.95 -10.00
CA HIS A 32 0.21 8.89 -10.85
C HIS A 32 -0.35 10.06 -10.04
N LEU A 33 -1.07 9.79 -8.95
CA LEU A 33 -1.66 10.84 -8.11
C LEU A 33 -0.70 11.40 -7.05
N LYS A 34 0.49 10.81 -6.88
CA LYS A 34 1.52 11.26 -5.93
C LYS A 34 1.00 11.38 -4.49
N ARG A 35 0.09 10.50 -4.08
CA ARG A 35 -0.42 10.42 -2.71
C ARG A 35 0.72 9.96 -1.79
N PRO A 36 1.04 10.68 -0.70
CA PRO A 36 2.23 10.40 0.10
C PRO A 36 2.05 9.24 1.10
N ASN A 37 0.81 8.87 1.43
CA ASN A 37 0.52 8.00 2.58
C ASN A 37 -0.11 6.63 2.23
N ILE A 38 0.17 6.11 1.04
CA ILE A 38 -0.25 4.77 0.61
C ILE A 38 0.76 3.73 1.07
N LEU A 39 0.26 2.62 1.63
CA LEU A 39 1.05 1.44 1.95
C LEU A 39 0.56 0.26 1.10
N PRO A 40 1.28 -0.13 0.03
CA PRO A 40 0.84 -1.19 -0.89
C PRO A 40 1.06 -2.58 -0.29
N THR A 41 0.29 -2.93 0.73
CA THR A 41 0.44 -4.19 1.50
C THR A 41 0.23 -5.46 0.65
N GLY A 42 -0.41 -5.34 -0.51
CA GLY A 42 -0.53 -6.43 -1.50
C GLY A 42 0.73 -6.66 -2.35
N ASP A 43 1.71 -5.74 -2.31
CA ASP A 43 2.93 -5.83 -3.11
C ASP A 43 3.93 -6.83 -2.52
N LEU A 44 4.35 -7.82 -3.30
CA LEU A 44 5.25 -8.88 -2.85
C LEU A 44 6.65 -8.35 -2.49
N ALA A 45 7.16 -7.35 -3.22
CA ALA A 45 8.47 -6.79 -2.96
C ALA A 45 8.44 -5.98 -1.66
N VAL A 46 7.41 -5.15 -1.45
CA VAL A 46 7.20 -4.40 -0.20
C VAL A 46 7.04 -5.35 0.99
N ARG A 47 6.24 -6.42 0.86
CA ARG A 47 6.11 -7.43 1.93
C ARG A 47 7.46 -8.06 2.30
N LYS A 48 8.28 -8.42 1.30
CA LYS A 48 9.62 -8.97 1.54
C LYS A 48 10.55 -7.94 2.17
N ALA A 49 10.52 -6.69 1.69
CA ALA A 49 11.33 -5.59 2.22
C ALA A 49 10.97 -5.27 3.67
N MET A 50 9.68 -5.23 4.01
CA MET A 50 9.22 -5.05 5.39
C MET A 50 9.65 -6.22 6.28
N CYS A 51 9.51 -7.47 5.82
CA CYS A 51 10.02 -8.62 6.56
C CYS A 51 11.52 -8.48 6.85
N HIS A 52 12.31 -8.07 5.87
CA HIS A 52 13.74 -7.83 6.04
C HIS A 52 14.03 -6.69 7.04
N HIS A 53 13.39 -5.53 6.86
CA HIS A 53 13.58 -4.33 7.68
C HIS A 53 13.26 -4.58 9.16
N PHE A 54 12.15 -5.26 9.43
CA PHE A 54 11.70 -5.57 10.80
C PHE A 54 12.20 -6.91 11.33
N LYS A 55 13.11 -7.59 10.61
CA LYS A 55 13.72 -8.88 11.00
C LYS A 55 12.67 -9.98 11.25
N VAL A 56 11.60 -10.00 10.46
CA VAL A 56 10.55 -11.02 10.47
C VAL A 56 10.82 -12.05 9.36
N PRO A 57 10.78 -13.36 9.63
CA PRO A 57 10.94 -14.37 8.59
C PRO A 57 9.80 -14.34 7.56
N PHE A 58 10.15 -14.26 6.26
CA PHE A 58 9.19 -14.39 5.17
C PHE A 58 8.75 -15.86 5.02
N GLY A 59 7.44 -16.10 4.99
CA GLY A 59 6.84 -17.44 5.00
C GLY A 59 5.63 -17.52 5.93
N LYS A 60 5.58 -18.52 6.83
CA LYS A 60 4.48 -18.71 7.78
C LYS A 60 4.30 -17.55 8.77
N LYS A 61 5.35 -16.73 8.99
CA LYS A 61 5.34 -15.56 9.88
C LYS A 61 5.24 -14.24 9.11
N THR A 62 4.92 -14.27 7.82
CA THR A 62 4.75 -13.03 7.04
C THR A 62 3.62 -12.21 7.66
N PRO A 63 3.85 -10.91 7.96
CA PRO A 63 2.81 -10.06 8.52
C PRO A 63 1.55 -10.01 7.64
N THR A 64 0.38 -9.93 8.28
CA THR A 64 -0.89 -9.63 7.61
C THR A 64 -0.93 -8.18 7.14
N HIS A 65 -1.95 -7.80 6.37
CA HIS A 65 -2.13 -6.43 5.92
C HIS A 65 -2.24 -5.46 7.11
N GLU A 66 -3.00 -5.84 8.14
CA GLU A 66 -3.20 -5.05 9.37
C GLU A 66 -1.89 -4.90 10.14
N GLN A 67 -1.14 -6.00 10.29
CA GLN A 67 0.16 -5.96 10.97
C GLN A 67 1.17 -5.08 10.21
N MET A 68 1.18 -5.11 8.88
CA MET A 68 2.00 -4.20 8.09
C MET A 68 1.62 -2.73 8.33
N VAL A 69 0.33 -2.43 8.42
CA VAL A 69 -0.14 -1.06 8.73
C VAL A 69 0.33 -0.62 10.12
N GLU A 70 0.23 -1.49 11.13
CA GLU A 70 0.73 -1.22 12.48
C GLU A 70 2.24 -0.99 12.50
N MET A 71 3.01 -1.85 11.83
CA MET A 71 4.47 -1.73 11.72
C MET A 71 4.90 -0.44 11.02
N ALA A 72 4.09 0.04 10.07
CA ALA A 72 4.34 1.25 9.28
C ALA A 72 3.82 2.54 9.92
N GLN A 73 3.28 2.51 11.15
CA GLN A 73 2.76 3.71 11.82
C GLN A 73 3.80 4.84 11.91
N ALA A 74 5.06 4.51 12.19
CA ALA A 74 6.14 5.47 12.26
C ALA A 74 6.49 6.14 10.91
N TRP A 75 5.96 5.63 9.80
CA TRP A 75 6.17 6.19 8.46
C TRP A 75 5.07 7.17 8.05
N GLU A 76 4.03 7.35 8.85
CA GLU A 76 3.04 8.40 8.59
C GLU A 76 3.66 9.80 8.69
N PRO A 77 3.22 10.77 7.87
CA PRO A 77 2.21 10.67 6.80
C PRO A 77 2.80 10.32 5.41
N TYR A 78 3.98 9.67 5.37
CA TYR A 78 4.80 9.47 4.16
C TYR A 78 5.09 8.00 3.85
N ARG A 79 4.14 7.08 4.10
CA ARG A 79 4.35 5.64 3.85
C ARG A 79 4.77 5.32 2.42
N SER A 80 4.30 6.08 1.43
CA SER A 80 4.67 5.88 0.02
C SER A 80 6.11 6.25 -0.31
N VAL A 81 6.78 7.00 0.57
CA VAL A 81 8.21 7.31 0.46
C VAL A 81 9.05 6.21 1.11
N ALA A 82 8.52 5.58 2.16
CA ALA A 82 9.20 4.53 2.91
C ALA A 82 9.21 3.17 2.20
N THR A 83 8.24 2.92 1.30
CA THR A 83 8.07 1.65 0.56
C THR A 83 8.43 1.75 -0.90
#